data_AF-A0A7W3N4Y9-F1
#
_entry.id   AF-A0A7W3N4Y9-F1
#
_cell.length_a   1.000
_cell.length_b   1.000
_cell.length_c   1.000
_cell.angle_alpha   90.00
_cell.angle_beta   90.00
_cell.angle_gamma   90.00
#
_symmetry.space_group_name_H-M   'P 1'
#
loop_
_entity.id
_entity.type
_entity.pdbx_description
1 polymer ?
#
loop_
_entity_poly.entity_id
_entity_poly.type
_entity_poly.pdbx_seq_one_letter_code
_entity_poly.pdbx_strand_id
1 'polypeptide(L)'
;MGRTNAEVAELLLEYADLFAMNGGDDIRVRSYRKAAESIAAHPGDLAAIDVRTLPDVGEAIAKKVEEALRRGTFRQLEDLRARTPAGARNLLAVPGLGPRRALRLHTELGVDSPRALAAAIEQGRLNGMRGFGPRTRQSLLDAIAAL
;
A
#
# COMPACT_ATOMS: atom_id res chain seq x y z
N MET A 1 6.36 -20.36 -13.71
CA MET A 1 7.54 -19.57 -13.28
C MET A 1 7.23 -19.05 -11.89
N GLY A 2 8.14 -19.19 -10.93
CA GLY A 2 7.95 -18.66 -9.58
C GLY A 2 7.94 -17.12 -9.58
N ARG A 3 7.41 -16.52 -8.52
CA ARG A 3 7.46 -15.07 -8.31
C ARG A 3 8.92 -14.62 -8.20
N THR A 4 9.23 -13.48 -8.82
CA THR A 4 10.49 -12.77 -8.64
C THR A 4 10.52 -12.06 -7.28
N ASN A 5 11.72 -11.73 -6.81
CA ASN A 5 11.91 -10.99 -5.55
C ASN A 5 11.14 -9.66 -5.56
N ALA A 6 11.15 -8.95 -6.70
CA ALA A 6 10.38 -7.72 -6.90
C ALA A 6 8.88 -7.97 -6.73
N GLU A 7 8.32 -9.02 -7.34
CA GLU A 7 6.89 -9.31 -7.20
C GLU A 7 6.50 -9.72 -5.76
N VAL A 8 7.40 -10.33 -4.98
CA VAL A 8 7.16 -10.61 -3.56
C VAL A 8 7.20 -9.33 -2.74
N ALA A 9 8.16 -8.44 -3.02
CA ALA A 9 8.25 -7.14 -2.37
C ALA A 9 6.98 -6.31 -2.61
N GLU A 10 6.47 -6.27 -3.85
CA GLU A 10 5.22 -5.57 -4.18
C GLU A 10 4.01 -6.10 -3.38
N LEU A 11 3.91 -7.41 -3.15
CA LEU A 11 2.84 -7.94 -2.29
C LEU A 11 2.94 -7.46 -0.85
N LEU A 12 4.16 -7.34 -0.31
CA LEU A 12 4.38 -6.84 1.04
C LEU A 12 4.10 -5.34 1.14
N LEU A 13 4.44 -4.57 0.10
CA LEU A 13 4.11 -3.15 0.01
C LEU A 13 2.59 -2.93 -0.05
N GLU A 14 1.90 -3.67 -0.92
CA GLU A 14 0.44 -3.62 -1.00
C GLU A 14 -0.19 -4.02 0.33
N TYR A 15 0.31 -5.09 0.96
CA TYR A 15 -0.16 -5.49 2.28
C TYR A 15 0.05 -4.40 3.33
N ALA A 16 1.20 -3.72 3.32
CA ALA A 16 1.47 -2.62 4.25
C ALA A 16 0.46 -1.48 4.07
N ASP A 17 0.11 -1.14 2.83
CA ASP A 17 -0.85 -0.08 2.53
C ASP A 17 -2.27 -0.46 2.94
N LEU A 18 -2.73 -1.66 2.57
CA LEU A 18 -4.05 -2.14 2.98
C LEU A 18 -4.14 -2.36 4.49
N PHE A 19 -3.07 -2.82 5.13
CA PHE A 19 -3.03 -2.96 6.58
C PHE A 19 -3.15 -1.59 7.26
N ALA A 20 -2.46 -0.57 6.74
CA ALA A 20 -2.58 0.81 7.22
C ALA A 20 -3.99 1.39 7.01
N MET A 21 -4.64 1.11 5.86
CA MET A 21 -6.03 1.50 5.62
C MET A 21 -6.97 0.94 6.69
N ASN A 22 -6.79 -0.33 7.05
CA ASN A 22 -7.70 -1.06 7.93
C ASN A 22 -7.28 -0.99 9.42
N GLY A 23 -6.62 0.10 9.83
CA GLY A 23 -6.32 0.36 11.24
C GLY A 23 -5.09 -0.35 11.80
N GLY A 24 -4.25 -0.94 10.94
CA GLY A 24 -2.94 -1.46 11.33
C GLY A 24 -2.05 -0.41 11.98
N ASP A 25 -1.20 -0.81 12.91
CA ASP A 25 -0.26 0.10 13.57
C ASP A 25 0.95 0.44 12.68
N ASP A 26 1.49 1.64 12.89
CA ASP A 26 2.55 2.19 12.06
C ASP A 26 3.89 1.45 12.21
N ILE A 27 4.10 0.76 13.34
CA ILE A 27 5.31 -0.05 13.58
C ILE A 27 5.31 -1.23 12.61
N ARG A 28 4.25 -2.03 12.61
CA ARG A 28 4.12 -3.18 11.71
C ARG A 28 4.07 -2.76 10.25
N VAL A 29 3.36 -1.68 9.91
CA VAL A 29 3.37 -1.12 8.54
C VAL A 29 4.80 -0.82 8.08
N ARG A 30 5.60 -0.17 8.93
CA ARG A 30 7.00 0.12 8.63
C ARG A 30 7.84 -1.14 8.48
N SER A 31 7.64 -2.15 9.33
CA SER A 31 8.33 -3.44 9.23
C SER A 31 8.06 -4.13 7.89
N TYR A 32 6.83 -4.14 7.40
CA TYR A 32 6.52 -4.73 6.08
C TYR A 32 7.21 -3.99 4.93
N ARG A 33 7.28 -2.65 4.99
CA ARG A 33 7.97 -1.84 3.97
C ARG A 33 9.47 -2.10 3.95
N LYS A 34 10.12 -2.11 5.12
CA LYS A 34 11.56 -2.43 5.22
C LYS A 34 11.89 -3.86 4.76
N ALA A 35 11.03 -4.81 5.10
CA ALA A 35 11.18 -6.17 4.61
C ALA A 35 11.06 -6.23 3.08
N ALA A 36 10.10 -5.52 2.50
CA ALA A 36 9.96 -5.42 1.05
C ALA A 36 11.22 -4.84 0.38
N GLU A 37 11.82 -3.78 0.96
CA GLU A 37 13.10 -3.22 0.50
C GLU A 37 14.23 -4.26 0.54
N SER A 38 14.38 -4.96 1.66
CA SER A 38 15.41 -6.00 1.83
C SER A 38 15.23 -7.17 0.87
N ILE A 39 13.98 -7.55 0.61
CA ILE A 39 13.59 -8.61 -0.33
C ILE A 39 13.88 -8.19 -1.77
N ALA A 40 13.49 -6.98 -2.17
CA ALA A 40 13.74 -6.47 -3.51
C ALA A 40 15.24 -6.31 -3.79
N ALA A 41 16.03 -5.92 -2.79
CA ALA A 41 17.48 -5.75 -2.91
C ALA A 41 18.27 -7.06 -2.88
N HIS A 42 17.66 -8.19 -2.53
CA HIS A 42 18.36 -9.46 -2.47
C HIS A 42 18.73 -9.96 -3.88
N PRO A 43 20.03 -10.25 -4.17
CA PRO A 43 20.47 -10.62 -5.51
C PRO A 43 20.21 -12.10 -5.88
N GLY A 44 19.94 -12.96 -4.89
CA GLY A 44 19.71 -14.39 -5.08
C GLY A 44 18.24 -14.76 -5.22
N ASP A 45 17.97 -16.04 -5.50
CA ASP A 45 16.61 -16.58 -5.46
C ASP A 45 16.17 -16.79 -4.01
N LEU A 46 15.09 -16.12 -3.60
CA LEU A 46 14.51 -16.26 -2.26
C LEU A 46 14.03 -17.69 -1.97
N ALA A 47 13.69 -18.47 -2.99
CA ALA A 47 13.31 -19.87 -2.82
C ALA A 47 14.49 -20.77 -2.44
N ALA A 48 15.73 -20.31 -2.65
CA ALA A 48 16.95 -21.06 -2.36
C ALA A 48 17.56 -20.74 -0.98
N ILE A 49 16.96 -19.83 -0.22
CA ILE A 49 17.49 -19.39 1.09
C ILE A 49 16.43 -19.43 2.18
N ASP A 50 16.89 -19.39 3.42
CA ASP A 50 16.03 -19.06 4.55
C ASP A 50 15.83 -17.54 4.62
N VAL A 51 14.66 -17.06 4.22
CA VAL A 51 14.36 -15.62 4.13
C VAL A 51 14.40 -14.91 5.50
N ARG A 52 14.36 -15.64 6.62
CA ARG A 52 14.56 -15.09 7.98
C ARG A 52 15.97 -14.54 8.22
N THR A 53 16.92 -14.90 7.36
CA THR A 53 18.29 -14.38 7.41
C THR A 53 18.40 -12.98 6.81
N LEU A 54 17.38 -12.53 6.09
CA LEU A 54 17.36 -11.19 5.49
C LEU A 54 17.11 -10.11 6.57
N PRO A 55 17.70 -8.92 6.41
CA PRO A 55 17.39 -7.78 7.26
C PRO A 55 15.90 -7.48 7.31
N ASP A 56 15.40 -7.07 8.46
CA ASP A 56 13.99 -6.71 8.71
C ASP A 56 12.94 -7.82 8.43
N VAL A 57 13.38 -9.05 8.11
CA VAL A 57 12.48 -10.20 7.86
C VAL A 57 12.38 -11.09 9.11
N GLY A 58 11.43 -10.78 9.98
CA GLY A 58 11.07 -11.65 11.11
C GLY A 58 10.16 -12.82 10.71
N GLU A 59 9.95 -13.75 11.65
CA GLU A 59 9.15 -14.98 11.50
C GLU A 59 7.77 -14.76 10.84
N ALA A 60 7.05 -13.70 11.25
CA ALA A 60 5.71 -13.40 10.73
C ALA A 60 5.73 -12.89 9.28
N ILE A 61 6.83 -12.31 8.83
CA ILE A 61 7.03 -11.83 7.46
C ILE A 61 7.53 -13.00 6.60
N ALA A 62 8.49 -13.77 7.10
CA ALA A 62 9.00 -14.97 6.44
C ALA A 62 7.87 -15.92 6.00
N LYS A 63 6.92 -16.20 6.90
CA LYS A 63 5.74 -17.03 6.55
C LYS A 63 4.91 -16.48 5.39
N LYS A 64 4.76 -15.16 5.27
CA LYS A 64 4.03 -14.53 4.16
C LYS A 64 4.82 -14.62 2.86
N VAL A 65 6.14 -14.42 2.93
CA VAL A 65 7.05 -14.54 1.80
C VAL A 65 7.05 -15.97 1.26
N GLU A 66 7.17 -16.97 2.13
CA GLU A 66 7.11 -18.38 1.74
C GLU A 66 5.76 -18.78 1.15
N GLU A 67 4.66 -18.23 1.65
CA GLU A 67 3.33 -18.44 1.06
C GLU A 67 3.24 -17.76 -0.32
N ALA A 68 3.74 -16.53 -0.45
CA ALA A 68 3.79 -15.77 -1.70
C ALA A 68 4.62 -16.49 -2.78
N LEU A 69 5.78 -17.04 -2.43
CA LEU A 69 6.61 -17.80 -3.36
C LEU A 69 5.91 -19.09 -3.83
N ARG A 70 5.15 -19.75 -2.96
CA ARG A 70 4.46 -21.00 -3.27
C ARG A 70 3.15 -20.81 -4.03
N ARG A 71 2.36 -19.79 -3.68
CA ARG A 71 0.97 -19.60 -4.14
C ARG A 71 0.79 -18.38 -5.04
N GLY A 72 1.82 -17.55 -5.18
CA GLY A 72 1.73 -16.23 -5.81
C GLY A 72 1.07 -15.17 -4.92
N THR A 73 0.61 -15.49 -3.72
CA THR A 73 0.05 -14.51 -2.77
C THR A 73 0.06 -15.11 -1.37
N PHE A 74 -0.40 -14.36 -0.37
CA PHE A 74 -0.60 -14.87 0.98
C PHE A 74 -1.97 -14.48 1.52
N ARG A 75 -2.52 -15.33 2.38
CA ARG A 75 -3.94 -15.26 2.80
C ARG A 75 -4.34 -13.89 3.35
N GLN A 76 -3.50 -13.28 4.19
CA GLN A 76 -3.84 -12.01 4.82
C GLN A 76 -3.93 -10.85 3.82
N LEU A 77 -3.19 -10.90 2.70
CA LEU A 77 -3.33 -9.89 1.64
C LEU A 77 -4.68 -10.01 0.95
N GLU A 78 -5.08 -11.23 0.60
CA GLU A 78 -6.39 -11.49 -0.02
C GLU A 78 -7.55 -11.08 0.89
N ASP A 79 -7.43 -11.38 2.20
CA ASP A 79 -8.43 -10.96 3.20
C ASP A 79 -8.59 -9.43 3.24
N LEU A 80 -7.48 -8.68 3.15
CA LEU A 80 -7.52 -7.21 3.14
C LEU A 80 -8.04 -6.66 1.82
N ARG A 81 -7.68 -7.26 0.67
CA ARG A 81 -8.20 -6.90 -0.64
C ARG A 81 -9.72 -7.05 -0.71
N ALA A 82 -10.26 -8.12 -0.12
CA ALA A 82 -11.70 -8.40 -0.09
C ALA A 82 -12.49 -7.40 0.78
N ARG A 83 -11.88 -6.90 1.87
CA ARG A 83 -12.53 -5.97 2.80
C ARG A 83 -12.34 -4.50 2.44
N THR A 84 -11.33 -4.19 1.62
CA THR A 84 -11.00 -2.82 1.26
C THR A 84 -11.68 -2.43 -0.07
N PRO A 85 -12.54 -1.40 -0.08
CA PRO A 85 -13.22 -0.96 -1.30
C PRO A 85 -12.24 -0.68 -2.44
N ALA A 86 -12.55 -1.15 -3.65
CA ALA A 86 -11.69 -0.95 -4.81
C ALA A 86 -11.43 0.54 -5.08
N GLY A 87 -12.45 1.40 -4.91
CA GLY A 87 -12.29 2.85 -5.06
C GLY A 87 -11.27 3.46 -4.10
N ALA A 88 -11.23 3.00 -2.85
CA ALA A 88 -10.20 3.43 -1.89
C ALA A 88 -8.80 2.94 -2.31
N ARG A 89 -8.69 1.72 -2.84
CA ARG A 89 -7.42 1.16 -3.33
C ARG A 89 -6.88 1.92 -4.55
N ASN A 90 -7.75 2.30 -5.48
CA ASN A 90 -7.37 3.09 -6.66
C ASN A 90 -6.70 4.42 -6.30
N LEU A 91 -7.08 5.01 -5.16
CA LEU A 91 -6.50 6.26 -4.67
C LEU A 91 -5.04 6.10 -4.19
N LEU A 92 -4.58 4.89 -3.88
CA LEU A 92 -3.15 4.65 -3.56
C LEU A 92 -2.23 4.94 -4.74
N ALA A 93 -2.75 4.96 -5.96
CA ALA A 93 -1.99 5.35 -7.13
C ALA A 93 -1.54 6.82 -7.08
N VAL A 94 -2.16 7.67 -6.25
CA VAL A 94 -1.81 9.10 -6.15
C VAL A 94 -0.63 9.29 -5.18
N PRO A 95 0.56 9.70 -5.65
CA PRO A 95 1.70 9.95 -4.78
C PRO A 95 1.37 10.99 -3.69
N GLY A 96 1.84 10.75 -2.47
CA GLY A 96 1.56 11.61 -1.32
C GLY A 96 0.16 11.46 -0.72
N LEU A 97 -0.73 10.65 -1.34
CA LEU A 97 -2.00 10.26 -0.74
C LEU A 97 -1.81 8.99 0.11
N GLY A 98 -1.52 9.18 1.40
CA GLY A 98 -1.31 8.06 2.31
C GLY A 98 -2.55 7.16 2.46
N PRO A 99 -2.37 5.86 2.81
CA PRO A 99 -3.45 4.87 2.77
C PRO A 99 -4.68 5.21 3.62
N ARG A 100 -4.47 5.68 4.87
CA ARG A 100 -5.55 6.11 5.76
C ARG A 100 -6.38 7.26 5.17
N ARG A 101 -5.72 8.18 4.44
CA ARG A 101 -6.38 9.33 3.79
C ARG A 101 -7.16 8.87 2.55
N ALA A 102 -6.62 7.94 1.77
CA ALA A 102 -7.32 7.33 0.65
C ALA A 102 -8.62 6.64 1.09
N LEU A 103 -8.58 5.80 2.14
CA LEU A 103 -9.79 5.16 2.67
C LEU A 103 -10.80 6.20 3.15
N ARG A 104 -10.35 7.22 3.90
CA ARG A 104 -11.21 8.29 4.41
C ARG A 104 -11.92 9.08 3.30
N LEU A 105 -11.22 9.41 2.22
CA LEU A 105 -11.82 10.09 1.06
C LEU A 105 -12.94 9.24 0.44
N HIS A 106 -12.71 7.94 0.34
CA HIS A 106 -13.72 7.03 -0.18
C HIS A 106 -14.93 6.93 0.75
N THR A 107 -14.71 6.75 2.05
CA THR A 107 -15.80 6.56 3.02
C THR A 107 -16.58 7.85 3.30
N GLU A 108 -15.93 9.01 3.36
CA GLU A 108 -16.60 10.28 3.71
C GLU A 108 -17.13 11.02 2.47
N LEU A 109 -16.46 10.91 1.32
CA LEU A 109 -16.80 11.69 0.12
C LEU A 109 -17.17 10.82 -1.09
N GLY A 110 -17.11 9.50 -0.99
CA GLY A 110 -17.39 8.61 -2.12
C GLY A 110 -16.38 8.75 -3.26
N VAL A 111 -15.18 9.28 -2.99
CA VAL A 111 -14.13 9.45 -4.00
C VAL A 111 -13.48 8.08 -4.26
N ASP A 112 -13.40 7.67 -5.51
CA ASP A 112 -13.03 6.30 -5.90
C ASP A 112 -11.89 6.21 -6.94
N SER A 113 -11.36 7.36 -7.34
CA SER A 113 -10.38 7.46 -8.42
C SER A 113 -9.58 8.77 -8.34
N PRO A 114 -8.36 8.82 -8.92
CA PRO A 114 -7.58 10.06 -9.01
C PRO A 114 -8.36 11.20 -9.68
N ARG A 115 -9.12 10.89 -10.73
CA ARG A 115 -9.97 11.87 -11.42
C ARG A 115 -11.09 12.40 -10.51
N ALA A 116 -11.78 11.53 -9.78
CA ALA A 116 -12.80 11.96 -8.82
C ALA A 116 -12.20 12.80 -7.67
N LEU A 117 -10.97 12.50 -7.26
CA LEU A 117 -10.25 13.29 -6.27
C LEU A 117 -9.94 14.70 -6.77
N ALA A 118 -9.42 14.84 -8.01
CA ALA A 118 -9.17 16.15 -8.61
C ALA A 118 -10.45 17.01 -8.64
N ALA A 119 -11.55 16.44 -9.14
CA ALA A 119 -12.84 17.12 -9.18
C ALA A 119 -13.34 17.50 -7.77
N ALA A 120 -13.17 16.63 -6.77
CA ALA A 120 -13.56 16.92 -5.40
C ALA A 120 -12.72 18.06 -4.77
N ILE A 121 -11.44 18.17 -5.14
CA ILE A 121 -10.57 19.27 -4.71
C ILE A 121 -11.04 20.59 -5.35
N GLU A 122 -11.27 20.60 -6.66
CA GLU A 122 -11.70 21.79 -7.43
C GLU A 122 -13.07 22.31 -6.97
N GLN A 123 -13.99 21.39 -6.66
CA GLN A 123 -15.31 21.72 -6.10
C GLN A 123 -15.27 22.16 -4.64
N GLY A 124 -14.08 22.20 -4.00
CA GLY A 124 -13.94 22.58 -2.61
C GLY A 124 -14.51 21.57 -1.62
N ARG A 125 -14.82 20.33 -2.02
CA ARG A 125 -15.41 19.29 -1.15
C ARG A 125 -14.47 18.86 -0.02
N LEU A 126 -13.17 19.12 -0.18
CA LEU A 126 -12.13 18.85 0.82
C LEU A 126 -11.84 20.09 1.71
N ASN A 127 -12.57 21.19 1.55
CA ASN A 127 -12.42 22.39 2.40
C ASN A 127 -12.70 22.04 3.87
N GLY A 128 -11.76 22.39 4.76
CA GLY A 128 -11.89 22.12 6.20
C GLY A 128 -11.65 20.66 6.62
N MET A 129 -11.43 19.74 5.68
CA MET A 129 -11.12 18.36 6.03
C MET A 129 -9.72 18.27 6.64
N ARG A 130 -9.64 17.83 7.91
CA ARG A 130 -8.35 17.64 8.62
C ARG A 130 -7.39 16.79 7.78
N GLY A 131 -6.17 17.29 7.59
CA GLY A 131 -5.14 16.62 6.78
C GLY A 131 -5.18 16.95 5.28
N PHE A 132 -6.11 17.80 4.84
CA PHE A 132 -6.22 18.27 3.45
C PHE A 132 -6.19 19.80 3.37
N GLY A 133 -5.12 20.40 3.94
CA GLY A 133 -4.90 21.83 3.84
C GLY A 133 -4.61 22.30 2.40
N PRO A 134 -4.59 23.62 2.14
CA PRO A 134 -4.38 24.18 0.80
C PRO A 134 -3.14 23.61 0.08
N ARG A 135 -1.99 23.58 0.78
CA ARG A 135 -0.74 23.02 0.25
C ARG A 135 -0.89 21.55 -0.13
N THR A 136 -1.48 20.75 0.76
CA THR A 136 -1.66 19.32 0.51
C THR A 136 -2.57 19.05 -0.68
N ARG A 137 -3.65 19.83 -0.84
CA ARG A 137 -4.55 19.70 -1.98
C ARG A 137 -3.85 20.07 -3.29
N GLN A 138 -3.05 21.12 -3.29
CA GLN A 138 -2.24 21.48 -4.45
C GLN A 138 -1.27 20.35 -4.81
N SER A 139 -0.50 19.84 -3.85
CA SER A 139 0.42 18.72 -4.10
C SER A 139 -0.28 17.47 -4.63
N LEU A 140 -1.51 17.20 -4.19
CA LEU A 140 -2.31 16.10 -4.73
C LEU A 140 -2.75 16.35 -6.17
N LEU A 141 -3.16 17.58 -6.53
CA LEU A 141 -3.48 17.93 -7.91
C LEU A 141 -2.26 17.78 -8.82
N ASP A 142 -1.10 18.28 -8.37
CA ASP A 142 0.16 18.17 -9.11
C ASP A 142 0.53 16.69 -9.32
N ALA A 143 0.37 15.87 -8.27
CA ALA A 143 0.63 14.43 -8.34
C ALA A 143 -0.34 13.71 -9.29
N ILE A 144 -1.63 14.08 -9.30
CA ILE A 144 -2.63 13.51 -10.22
C ILE A 144 -2.33 13.90 -11.66
N ALA A 145 -1.87 15.12 -11.92
CA ALA A 145 -1.51 15.59 -13.26
C ALA A 145 -0.28 14.88 -13.85
N ALA A 146 0.53 14.23 -13.01
CA ALA A 146 1.73 13.51 -13.40
C ALA A 146 1.53 11.98 -13.56
N LEU A 147 0.30 11.47 -13.36
CA LEU A 147 -0.08 10.07 -13.59
C LEU A 147 -0.35 9.78 -15.07
#